data_AF-A0A7W1EI48-F1
#
_entry.id   AF-A0A7W1EI48-F1
#
_cell.length_a   1.000
_cell.length_b   1.000
_cell.length_c   1.000
_cell.angle_alpha   90.00
_cell.angle_beta   90.00
_cell.angle_gamma   90.00
#
_symmetry.space_group_name_H-M   'P 1'
#
loop_
_entity.id
_entity.type
_entity.pdbx_description
1 polymer ?
#
loop_
_entity_poly.entity_id
_entity_poly.type
_entity_poly.pdbx_seq_one_letter_code
_entity_poly.pdbx_strand_id
1 'polypeptide(L)'
;MKPMNILPIALLASALTFTAGAQNATADKTAAKKVEKTDNSKGSESFMERYYAVQATYPALKTLHGNFAASSHTQEKFIERYNQIKAAYPKLTDAHGDYAGSEYSLDEFTKRYFEIKDSYPKMDKYWGDYAGSAKTLPDFVKRYNEIKDSSPDMSDAYGQYAASDKNLKEFSSRYYGAKDSKTAMPCYGEYAGCSKKLSKESK
;
A
#
# COMPACT_ATOMS: atom_id res chain seq x y z
N MET A 1 -28.03 -65.32 -7.35
CA MET A 1 -28.00 -63.97 -7.93
C MET A 1 -29.34 -63.30 -7.62
N LYS A 2 -29.34 -62.19 -6.87
CA LYS A 2 -30.57 -61.48 -6.42
C LYS A 2 -31.08 -60.55 -7.52
N PRO A 3 -32.40 -60.50 -7.81
CA PRO A 3 -32.95 -59.52 -8.73
C PRO A 3 -33.07 -58.13 -8.08
N MET A 4 -32.59 -57.10 -8.79
CA MET A 4 -32.72 -55.69 -8.43
C MET A 4 -34.08 -55.15 -8.89
N ASN A 5 -34.87 -54.66 -7.93
CA ASN A 5 -36.08 -53.88 -8.17
C ASN A 5 -35.70 -52.45 -8.61
N ILE A 6 -36.25 -51.99 -9.74
CA ILE A 6 -36.11 -50.62 -10.23
C ILE A 6 -37.44 -49.90 -9.97
N LEU A 7 -37.42 -48.87 -9.13
CA LEU A 7 -38.54 -47.94 -8.89
C LEU A 7 -38.49 -46.79 -9.91
N PRO A 8 -39.64 -46.31 -10.43
CA PRO A 8 -39.68 -45.14 -11.32
C PRO A 8 -39.62 -43.84 -10.51
N ILE A 9 -38.70 -42.94 -10.88
CA ILE A 9 -38.65 -41.57 -10.36
C ILE A 9 -39.54 -40.69 -11.24
N ALA A 10 -40.59 -40.13 -10.64
CA ALA A 10 -41.50 -39.19 -11.27
C ALA A 10 -40.82 -37.83 -11.50
N LEU A 11 -40.92 -37.33 -12.73
CA LEU A 11 -40.49 -35.99 -13.13
C LEU A 11 -41.56 -34.98 -12.68
N LEU A 12 -41.27 -34.13 -11.70
CA LEU A 12 -42.06 -32.94 -11.40
C LEU A 12 -41.49 -31.75 -12.19
N ALA A 13 -42.23 -31.34 -13.23
CA ALA A 13 -41.99 -30.10 -13.95
C ALA A 13 -42.67 -28.94 -13.19
N SER A 14 -41.87 -28.10 -12.54
CA SER A 14 -42.33 -26.83 -11.97
C SER A 14 -42.04 -25.71 -12.95
N ALA A 15 -43.10 -25.16 -13.54
CA ALA A 15 -43.06 -23.98 -14.38
C ALA A 15 -42.77 -22.74 -13.54
N LEU A 16 -41.64 -22.07 -13.78
CA LEU A 16 -41.37 -20.72 -13.29
C LEU A 16 -41.77 -19.71 -14.35
N THR A 17 -42.82 -18.96 -14.06
CA THR A 17 -43.25 -17.78 -14.79
C THR A 17 -42.24 -16.64 -14.59
N PHE A 18 -41.63 -16.17 -15.69
CA PHE A 18 -40.81 -14.95 -15.72
C PHE A 18 -41.73 -13.72 -15.75
N THR A 19 -41.75 -12.95 -14.66
CA THR A 19 -42.22 -11.55 -14.69
C THR A 19 -41.03 -10.64 -14.93
N ALA A 20 -41.02 -9.98 -16.09
CA ALA A 20 -40.06 -8.93 -16.44
C ALA A 20 -40.28 -7.69 -15.56
N GLY A 21 -39.46 -7.54 -14.51
CA GLY A 21 -39.33 -6.31 -13.74
C GLY A 21 -38.12 -5.53 -14.26
N ALA A 22 -38.37 -4.37 -14.84
CA ALA A 22 -37.34 -3.42 -15.26
C ALA A 22 -36.46 -3.01 -14.06
N GLN A 23 -35.19 -3.42 -14.07
CA GLN A 23 -34.19 -2.93 -13.15
C GLN A 23 -33.48 -1.74 -13.80
N ASN A 24 -33.84 -0.53 -13.37
CA ASN A 24 -33.01 0.65 -13.54
C ASN A 24 -31.72 0.43 -12.74
N ALA A 25 -30.64 0.09 -13.43
CA ALA A 25 -29.30 0.05 -12.88
C ALA A 25 -28.83 1.49 -12.63
N THR A 26 -29.01 1.99 -11.41
CA THR A 26 -28.20 3.10 -10.92
C THR A 26 -26.78 2.58 -10.70
N ALA A 27 -25.90 2.90 -11.64
CA ALA A 27 -24.47 2.73 -11.50
C ALA A 27 -23.99 3.66 -10.38
N ASP A 28 -23.87 3.13 -9.16
CA ASP A 28 -23.19 3.78 -8.06
C ASP A 28 -21.68 3.73 -8.34
N LYS A 29 -21.20 4.75 -9.05
CA LYS A 29 -19.79 5.08 -9.11
C LYS A 29 -19.40 5.60 -7.74
N THR A 30 -18.96 4.71 -6.85
CA THR A 30 -18.20 5.09 -5.66
C THR A 30 -16.85 5.65 -6.14
N ALA A 31 -16.85 6.93 -6.50
CA ALA A 31 -15.65 7.69 -6.77
C ALA A 31 -14.83 7.71 -5.47
N ALA A 32 -13.58 7.27 -5.56
CA ALA A 32 -12.58 7.49 -4.52
C ALA A 32 -12.58 9.00 -4.20
N LYS A 33 -13.06 9.33 -3.00
CA LYS A 33 -13.09 10.71 -2.50
C LYS A 33 -11.64 11.13 -2.29
N LYS A 34 -11.08 11.81 -3.29
CA LYS A 34 -9.82 12.55 -3.18
C LYS A 34 -10.06 13.64 -2.12
N VAL A 35 -9.64 13.37 -0.90
CA VAL A 35 -9.68 14.34 0.20
C VAL A 35 -8.76 15.49 -0.18
N GLU A 36 -9.31 16.70 -0.15
CA GLU A 36 -8.58 17.94 -0.40
C GLU A 36 -7.39 18.05 0.55
N LYS A 37 -6.26 18.40 -0.04
CA LYS A 37 -4.99 18.64 0.64
C LYS A 37 -5.15 19.89 1.50
N THR A 38 -5.24 19.72 2.81
CA THR A 38 -5.18 20.83 3.76
C THR A 38 -3.79 21.47 3.69
N ASP A 39 -3.67 22.55 2.92
CA ASP A 39 -2.48 23.40 2.89
C ASP A 39 -2.38 24.14 4.24
N ASN A 40 -1.66 23.52 5.18
CA ASN A 40 -1.21 24.21 6.38
C ASN A 40 0.23 24.67 6.14
N SER A 41 0.36 25.95 5.79
CA SER A 41 1.60 26.69 5.54
C SER A 41 2.45 26.84 6.81
N LYS A 42 2.97 25.72 7.33
CA LYS A 42 4.30 25.64 7.96
C LYS A 42 5.18 24.95 6.94
N GLY A 43 6.33 25.54 6.60
CA GLY A 43 7.24 24.99 5.58
C GLY A 43 7.38 23.49 5.75
N SER A 44 6.90 22.73 4.75
CA SER A 44 6.77 21.28 4.86
C SER A 44 8.10 20.67 5.29
N GLU A 45 8.13 19.98 6.42
CA GLU A 45 9.33 19.33 6.93
C GLU A 45 9.95 18.45 5.83
N SER A 46 11.28 18.54 5.72
CA SER A 46 12.04 17.69 4.81
C SER A 46 12.01 16.23 5.26
N PHE A 47 12.33 15.32 4.35
CA PHE A 47 12.39 13.89 4.64
C PHE A 47 13.36 13.61 5.80
N MET A 48 14.56 14.19 5.77
CA MET A 48 15.58 13.96 6.80
C MET A 48 15.19 14.53 8.17
N GLU A 49 14.51 15.68 8.23
CA GLU A 49 14.02 16.23 9.50
C GLU A 49 13.04 15.26 10.17
N ARG A 50 12.10 14.72 9.40
CA ARG A 50 11.12 13.76 9.90
C ARG A 50 11.75 12.43 10.28
N TYR A 51 12.68 11.94 9.46
CA TYR A 51 13.44 10.72 9.73
C TYR A 51 14.17 10.81 11.08
N TYR A 52 14.91 11.89 11.33
CA TYR A 52 15.65 12.06 12.57
C TYR A 52 14.76 12.36 13.78
N ALA A 53 13.62 13.04 13.61
CA ALA A 53 12.67 13.28 14.68
C ALA A 53 12.11 11.97 15.28
N VAL A 54 11.69 11.05 14.41
CA VAL A 54 11.19 9.75 14.87
C VAL A 54 12.33 8.84 15.33
N GLN A 55 13.51 8.90 14.71
CA GLN A 55 14.68 8.13 15.16
C GLN A 55 15.12 8.52 16.58
N ALA A 56 15.11 9.81 16.90
CA ALA A 56 15.47 10.31 18.23
C ALA A 56 14.48 9.83 19.31
N THR A 57 13.19 9.74 18.96
CA THR A 57 12.13 9.33 19.90
C THR A 57 12.00 7.81 20.01
N TYR A 58 12.18 7.09 18.90
CA TYR A 58 11.97 5.65 18.78
C TYR A 58 13.15 4.94 18.07
N PRO A 59 14.37 4.95 18.66
CA PRO A 59 15.57 4.45 17.99
C PRO A 59 15.54 2.94 17.67
N ALA A 60 14.76 2.15 18.42
CA ALA A 60 14.61 0.72 18.20
C ALA A 60 13.74 0.37 16.99
N LEU A 61 12.92 1.30 16.50
CA LEU A 61 11.93 1.06 15.44
C LEU A 61 12.46 1.46 14.06
N LYS A 62 13.62 0.90 13.67
CA LYS A 62 14.38 1.33 12.48
C LYS A 62 13.58 1.35 11.18
N THR A 63 12.71 0.36 10.98
CA THR A 63 11.87 0.25 9.77
C THR A 63 10.75 1.30 9.72
N LEU A 64 10.36 1.88 10.85
CA LEU A 64 9.33 2.92 10.89
C LEU A 64 9.87 4.30 10.51
N HIS A 65 11.19 4.51 10.58
CA HIS A 65 11.78 5.84 10.36
C HIS A 65 11.55 6.34 8.94
N GLY A 66 11.78 5.48 7.95
CA GLY A 66 11.49 5.76 6.53
C GLY A 66 10.00 5.97 6.27
N ASN A 67 9.15 5.08 6.80
CA ASN A 67 7.70 5.14 6.59
C ASN A 67 7.10 6.43 7.16
N PHE A 68 7.51 6.83 8.37
CA PHE A 68 7.09 8.11 8.95
C PHE A 68 7.60 9.30 8.14
N ALA A 69 8.88 9.27 7.76
CA ALA A 69 9.49 10.33 6.97
C ALA A 69 8.76 10.52 5.63
N ALA A 70 8.36 9.44 4.97
CA ALA A 70 7.59 9.48 3.73
C ALA A 70 6.13 9.95 3.95
N SER A 71 5.49 9.56 5.05
CA SER A 71 4.06 9.80 5.32
C SER A 71 3.64 11.28 5.42
N SER A 72 2.35 11.55 5.20
CA SER A 72 1.69 12.87 5.41
C SER A 72 1.33 13.13 6.88
N HIS A 73 1.28 12.09 7.71
CA HIS A 73 0.76 12.16 9.08
C HIS A 73 1.68 12.93 10.03
N THR A 74 1.12 13.48 11.10
CA THR A 74 1.95 13.93 12.24
C THR A 74 2.57 12.72 12.95
N GLN A 75 3.60 12.94 13.77
CA GLN A 75 4.23 11.85 14.51
C GLN A 75 3.23 11.17 15.45
N GLU A 76 2.38 11.94 16.12
CA GLU A 76 1.35 11.43 17.01
C GLU A 76 0.38 10.53 16.26
N LYS A 77 -0.13 11.00 15.10
CA LYS A 77 -1.08 10.23 14.31
C LYS A 77 -0.45 8.96 13.72
N PHE A 78 0.79 9.04 13.25
CA PHE A 78 1.51 7.89 12.73
C PHE A 78 1.70 6.81 13.81
N ILE A 79 2.11 7.20 15.03
CA ILE A 79 2.30 6.26 16.14
C ILE A 79 0.96 5.68 16.65
N GLU A 80 -0.10 6.48 16.69
CA GLU A 80 -1.46 5.99 16.96
C GLU A 80 -1.84 4.86 16.01
N ARG A 81 -1.68 5.09 14.69
CA ARG A 81 -1.99 4.10 13.66
C ARG A 81 -1.08 2.87 13.73
N TYR A 82 0.22 3.05 13.96
CA TYR A 82 1.15 1.94 14.18
C TYR A 82 0.72 1.03 15.34
N ASN A 83 0.33 1.62 16.49
CA ASN A 83 -0.14 0.86 17.63
C ASN A 83 -1.48 0.17 17.34
N GLN A 84 -2.36 0.80 16.56
CA GLN A 84 -3.65 0.23 16.16
C GLN A 84 -3.48 -1.08 15.36
N ILE A 85 -2.68 -1.09 14.30
CA ILE A 85 -2.43 -2.32 13.52
C ILE A 85 -1.63 -3.35 14.32
N LYS A 86 -0.68 -2.92 15.15
CA LYS A 86 0.08 -3.83 16.00
C LYS A 86 -0.82 -4.57 16.99
N ALA A 87 -1.83 -3.89 17.55
CA ALA A 87 -2.80 -4.50 18.46
C ALA A 87 -3.76 -5.47 17.74
N ALA A 88 -4.30 -5.06 16.59
CA ALA A 88 -5.27 -5.87 15.84
C ALA A 88 -4.62 -7.04 15.08
N TYR A 89 -3.42 -6.83 14.55
CA TYR A 89 -2.70 -7.76 13.68
C TYR A 89 -1.22 -7.89 14.08
N PRO A 90 -0.92 -8.45 15.27
CA PRO A 90 0.45 -8.49 15.82
C PRO A 90 1.45 -9.28 14.97
N LYS A 91 0.97 -10.16 14.08
CA LYS A 91 1.81 -10.98 13.19
C LYS A 91 2.14 -10.31 11.84
N LEU A 92 1.50 -9.19 11.49
CA LEU A 92 1.75 -8.46 10.24
C LEU A 92 2.85 -7.41 10.42
N THR A 93 3.98 -7.82 11.02
CA THR A 93 5.05 -6.91 11.45
C THR A 93 5.70 -6.13 10.31
N ASP A 94 5.70 -6.72 9.12
CA ASP A 94 6.11 -6.12 7.84
C ASP A 94 5.19 -4.98 7.41
N ALA A 95 3.89 -5.09 7.65
CA ALA A 95 2.88 -4.13 7.19
C ALA A 95 2.59 -3.00 8.19
N HIS A 96 3.10 -3.08 9.42
CA HIS A 96 2.76 -2.12 10.48
C HIS A 96 3.10 -0.68 10.11
N GLY A 97 4.29 -0.47 9.53
CA GLY A 97 4.72 0.85 9.10
C GLY A 97 3.95 1.36 7.88
N ASP A 98 3.61 0.47 6.94
CA ASP A 98 2.88 0.85 5.72
C ASP A 98 1.46 1.29 6.06
N TYR A 99 0.79 0.58 6.96
CA TYR A 99 -0.50 1.02 7.48
C TYR A 99 -0.38 2.38 8.18
N ALA A 100 0.60 2.52 9.07
CA ALA A 100 0.80 3.75 9.83
C ALA A 100 1.01 4.97 8.93
N GLY A 101 1.71 4.79 7.80
CA GLY A 101 1.97 5.83 6.80
C GLY A 101 0.85 6.04 5.78
N SER A 102 -0.06 5.07 5.62
CA SER A 102 -1.15 5.14 4.62
C SER A 102 -2.31 6.05 5.05
N GLU A 103 -3.13 6.45 4.07
CA GLU A 103 -4.38 7.21 4.28
C GLU A 103 -5.61 6.30 4.48
N TYR A 104 -5.44 4.98 4.37
CA TYR A 104 -6.54 4.03 4.43
C TYR A 104 -6.99 3.73 5.87
N SER A 105 -8.26 3.34 6.02
CA SER A 105 -8.71 2.73 7.28
C SER A 105 -8.04 1.37 7.51
N LEU A 106 -8.04 0.87 8.75
CA LEU A 106 -7.47 -0.45 9.04
C LEU A 106 -8.15 -1.56 8.24
N ASP A 107 -9.47 -1.50 8.12
CA ASP A 107 -10.27 -2.49 7.39
C ASP A 107 -9.95 -2.46 5.89
N GLU A 108 -9.83 -1.27 5.30
CA GLU A 108 -9.48 -1.14 3.88
C GLU A 108 -8.04 -1.56 3.60
N PHE A 109 -7.10 -1.14 4.45
CA PHE A 109 -5.69 -1.55 4.32
C PHE A 109 -5.56 -3.06 4.41
N THR A 110 -6.19 -3.70 5.40
CA THR A 110 -6.08 -5.16 5.59
C THR A 110 -6.74 -5.94 4.46
N LYS A 111 -7.89 -5.48 3.96
CA LYS A 111 -8.52 -6.05 2.75
C LYS A 111 -7.54 -6.04 1.57
N ARG A 112 -6.87 -4.92 1.32
CA ARG A 112 -5.88 -4.78 0.24
C ARG A 112 -4.63 -5.64 0.49
N TYR A 113 -4.17 -5.72 1.74
CA TYR A 113 -3.04 -6.58 2.12
C TYR A 113 -3.32 -8.05 1.79
N PHE A 114 -4.51 -8.57 2.13
CA PHE A 114 -4.87 -9.95 1.81
C PHE A 114 -5.15 -10.16 0.32
N GLU A 115 -5.67 -9.15 -0.39
CA GLU A 115 -5.88 -9.21 -1.85
C GLU A 115 -4.57 -9.52 -2.61
N ILE A 116 -3.49 -8.79 -2.34
CA ILE A 116 -2.19 -9.05 -2.98
C ILE A 116 -1.53 -10.31 -2.44
N LYS A 117 -1.68 -10.62 -1.15
CA LYS A 117 -1.12 -11.83 -0.55
C LYS A 117 -1.66 -13.10 -1.20
N ASP A 118 -2.97 -13.14 -1.43
CA ASP A 118 -3.63 -14.29 -2.02
C ASP A 118 -3.34 -14.39 -3.53
N SER A 119 -3.30 -13.25 -4.23
CA SER A 119 -3.10 -13.20 -5.69
C SER A 119 -1.62 -13.36 -6.10
N TYR A 120 -0.70 -12.85 -5.28
CA TYR A 120 0.74 -12.77 -5.56
C TYR A 120 1.56 -13.17 -4.32
N PRO A 121 1.51 -14.44 -3.88
CA PRO A 121 2.16 -14.89 -2.65
C PRO A 121 3.70 -14.83 -2.69
N LYS A 122 4.29 -14.67 -3.88
CA LYS A 122 5.75 -14.52 -4.06
C LYS A 122 6.24 -13.06 -3.94
N MET A 123 5.33 -12.11 -3.75
CA MET A 123 5.64 -10.69 -3.51
C MET A 123 5.54 -10.33 -2.02
N ASP A 124 5.86 -11.30 -1.15
CA ASP A 124 5.75 -11.21 0.31
C ASP A 124 6.35 -9.95 0.94
N LYS A 125 7.47 -9.48 0.40
CA LYS A 125 8.13 -8.25 0.86
C LYS A 125 7.37 -6.95 0.56
N TYR A 126 6.41 -6.97 -0.37
CA TYR A 126 5.78 -5.76 -0.92
C TYR A 126 4.26 -5.74 -0.74
N TRP A 127 3.71 -6.68 0.03
CA TRP A 127 2.27 -6.70 0.30
C TRP A 127 1.81 -5.44 1.04
N GLY A 128 2.60 -4.97 2.01
CA GLY A 128 2.34 -3.73 2.74
C GLY A 128 2.42 -2.49 1.87
N ASP A 129 3.43 -2.40 0.98
CA ASP A 129 3.56 -1.31 0.01
C ASP A 129 2.30 -1.17 -0.86
N TYR A 130 1.79 -2.28 -1.40
CA TYR A 130 0.54 -2.26 -2.17
C TYR A 130 -0.66 -1.81 -1.32
N ALA A 131 -0.80 -2.41 -0.14
CA ALA A 131 -1.92 -2.16 0.77
C ALA A 131 -2.01 -0.68 1.17
N GLY A 132 -0.85 -0.03 1.38
CA GLY A 132 -0.75 1.38 1.71
C GLY A 132 -0.82 2.32 0.50
N SER A 133 -0.68 1.81 -0.73
CA SER A 133 -0.62 2.63 -1.95
C SER A 133 -1.99 2.98 -2.53
N ALA A 134 -2.08 4.12 -3.22
CA ALA A 134 -3.27 4.50 -3.98
C ALA A 134 -3.45 3.72 -5.32
N LYS A 135 -2.58 2.76 -5.62
CA LYS A 135 -2.61 2.02 -6.89
C LYS A 135 -3.65 0.91 -6.88
N THR A 136 -4.22 0.61 -8.04
CA THR A 136 -4.96 -0.65 -8.21
C THR A 136 -3.98 -1.83 -8.19
N LEU A 137 -4.43 -3.05 -7.90
CA LEU A 137 -3.54 -4.22 -7.90
C LEU A 137 -2.86 -4.44 -9.26
N PRO A 138 -3.58 -4.36 -10.42
CA PRO A 138 -2.95 -4.46 -11.72
C PRO A 138 -1.89 -3.38 -11.98
N ASP A 139 -2.16 -2.13 -11.59
CA ASP A 139 -1.21 -1.03 -11.79
C ASP A 139 0.05 -1.20 -10.92
N PHE A 140 -0.12 -1.61 -9.66
CA PHE A 140 0.99 -1.89 -8.76
C PHE A 140 1.89 -3.00 -9.34
N VAL A 141 1.30 -4.13 -9.75
CA VAL A 141 2.05 -5.27 -10.31
C VAL A 141 2.76 -4.89 -11.61
N LYS A 142 2.11 -4.10 -12.48
CA LYS A 142 2.74 -3.58 -13.70
C LYS A 142 4.00 -2.76 -13.37
N ARG A 143 3.90 -1.83 -12.43
CA ARG A 143 5.02 -0.97 -12.01
C ARG A 143 6.11 -1.75 -11.28
N TYR A 144 5.73 -2.73 -10.46
CA TYR A 144 6.67 -3.66 -9.82
C TYR A 144 7.53 -4.38 -10.86
N ASN A 145 6.92 -4.93 -11.91
CA ASN A 145 7.66 -5.60 -12.98
C ASN A 145 8.53 -4.62 -13.79
N GLU A 146 8.03 -3.40 -14.06
CA GLU A 146 8.79 -2.36 -14.76
C GLU A 146 10.14 -2.04 -14.09
N ILE A 147 10.16 -1.81 -12.77
CA ILE A 147 11.41 -1.54 -12.04
C ILE A 147 12.26 -2.81 -11.89
N LYS A 148 11.65 -3.96 -11.66
CA LYS A 148 12.36 -5.23 -11.51
C LYS A 148 13.14 -5.59 -12.77
N ASP A 149 12.58 -5.34 -13.94
CA ASP A 149 13.22 -5.66 -15.22
C ASP A 149 14.26 -4.60 -15.60
N SER A 150 14.04 -3.33 -15.24
CA SER A 150 14.90 -2.21 -15.65
C SER A 150 16.06 -1.92 -14.68
N SER A 151 15.89 -2.23 -13.40
CA SER A 151 16.84 -1.86 -12.33
C SER A 151 16.91 -2.96 -11.26
N PRO A 152 17.44 -4.16 -11.62
CA PRO A 152 17.43 -5.32 -10.74
C PRO A 152 18.18 -5.13 -9.41
N ASP A 153 19.06 -4.13 -9.34
CA ASP A 153 19.84 -3.75 -8.17
C ASP A 153 19.04 -2.92 -7.13
N MET A 154 17.86 -2.43 -7.49
CA MET A 154 16.93 -1.71 -6.60
C MET A 154 15.90 -2.63 -5.94
N SER A 155 16.23 -3.90 -5.72
CA SER A 155 15.28 -4.88 -5.20
C SER A 155 14.69 -4.54 -3.82
N ASP A 156 15.39 -3.74 -3.03
CA ASP A 156 14.91 -3.19 -1.76
C ASP A 156 13.86 -2.09 -1.93
N ALA A 157 13.71 -1.51 -3.12
CA ALA A 157 12.88 -0.34 -3.40
C ALA A 157 11.74 -0.59 -4.42
N TYR A 158 11.56 -1.84 -4.88
CA TYR A 158 10.54 -2.16 -5.89
C TYR A 158 9.12 -1.80 -5.45
N GLY A 159 8.77 -2.12 -4.21
CA GLY A 159 7.45 -1.82 -3.67
C GLY A 159 7.20 -0.33 -3.56
N GLN A 160 8.20 0.45 -3.12
CA GLN A 160 8.09 1.90 -2.99
C GLN A 160 7.97 2.58 -4.37
N TYR A 161 8.68 2.09 -5.40
CA TYR A 161 8.44 2.55 -6.77
C TYR A 161 7.02 2.24 -7.23
N ALA A 162 6.60 0.98 -7.07
CA ALA A 162 5.30 0.50 -7.52
C ALA A 162 4.16 1.27 -6.85
N ALA A 163 4.28 1.57 -5.56
CA ALA A 163 3.34 2.35 -4.76
C ALA A 163 3.32 3.85 -5.11
N SER A 164 4.44 4.41 -5.57
CA SER A 164 4.58 5.85 -5.78
C SER A 164 3.89 6.38 -7.05
N ASP A 165 3.75 7.70 -7.12
CA ASP A 165 3.33 8.44 -8.33
C ASP A 165 4.52 8.87 -9.22
N LYS A 166 5.74 8.45 -8.88
CA LYS A 166 6.95 8.81 -9.60
C LYS A 166 7.11 7.94 -10.84
N ASN A 167 7.50 8.51 -11.97
CA ASN A 167 7.95 7.67 -13.09
C ASN A 167 9.33 7.06 -12.77
N LEU A 168 9.71 5.99 -13.49
CA LEU A 168 10.95 5.26 -13.22
C LEU A 168 12.18 6.17 -13.23
N LYS A 169 12.29 7.06 -14.22
CA LYS A 169 13.42 8.00 -14.34
C LYS A 169 13.54 8.91 -13.10
N GLU A 170 12.44 9.49 -12.66
CA GLU A 170 12.42 10.36 -11.48
C GLU A 170 12.73 9.58 -10.20
N PHE A 171 12.12 8.40 -10.02
CA PHE A 171 12.37 7.54 -8.87
C PHE A 171 13.84 7.13 -8.80
N SER A 172 14.41 6.60 -9.89
CA SER A 172 15.80 6.17 -9.95
C SER A 172 16.77 7.31 -9.69
N SER A 173 16.50 8.51 -10.24
CA SER A 173 17.32 9.69 -9.99
C SER A 173 17.32 10.08 -8.51
N ARG A 174 16.17 9.99 -7.83
CA ARG A 174 16.07 10.29 -6.39
C ARG A 174 16.74 9.21 -5.54
N TYR A 175 16.55 7.94 -5.89
CA TYR A 175 17.13 6.80 -5.19
C TYR A 175 18.67 6.86 -5.21
N TYR A 176 19.27 6.92 -6.41
CA TYR A 176 20.74 6.99 -6.51
C TYR A 176 21.29 8.33 -6.02
N GLY A 177 20.59 9.45 -6.25
CA GLY A 177 21.01 10.75 -5.73
C GLY A 177 21.12 10.75 -4.19
N ALA A 178 20.17 10.13 -3.49
CA ALA A 178 20.25 9.98 -2.03
C ALA A 178 21.36 9.01 -1.61
N LYS A 179 21.51 7.88 -2.30
CA LYS A 179 22.55 6.89 -2.03
C LYS A 179 23.96 7.47 -2.19
N ASP A 180 24.18 8.28 -3.22
CA ASP A 180 25.47 8.92 -3.53
C ASP A 180 25.78 10.10 -2.60
N SER A 181 24.74 10.76 -2.06
CA SER A 181 24.88 11.89 -1.13
C SER A 181 25.50 11.51 0.22
N LYS A 182 25.76 10.22 0.47
CA LYS A 182 26.28 9.67 1.73
C LYS A 182 25.45 10.08 2.95
N THR A 183 24.18 10.43 2.77
CA THR A 183 23.24 10.59 3.87
C THR A 183 23.18 9.27 4.62
N ALA A 184 23.41 9.30 5.93
CA ALA A 184 23.40 8.11 6.80
C ALA A 184 21.97 7.60 7.07
N MET A 185 21.16 7.41 6.02
CA MET A 185 19.85 6.78 6.11
C MET A 185 19.77 5.56 5.17
N PRO A 186 19.17 4.44 5.61
CA PRO A 186 19.02 3.24 4.79
C PRO A 186 17.73 3.20 3.95
N CYS A 187 16.82 4.17 4.11
CA CYS A 187 15.46 4.17 3.53
C CYS A 187 15.35 4.94 2.21
N TYR A 188 16.20 4.59 1.24
CA TYR A 188 16.29 5.30 -0.04
C TYR A 188 15.01 5.15 -0.89
N GLY A 189 14.34 3.99 -0.81
CA GLY A 189 13.10 3.74 -1.56
C GLY A 189 11.96 4.63 -1.11
N GLU A 190 11.78 4.79 0.20
CA GLU A 190 10.76 5.62 0.83
C GLU A 190 10.96 7.09 0.48
N TYR A 191 12.22 7.56 0.52
CA TYR A 191 12.55 8.91 0.05
C TYR A 191 12.27 9.08 -1.45
N ALA A 192 12.72 8.13 -2.28
CA ALA A 192 12.57 8.19 -3.72
C ALA A 192 11.09 8.20 -4.15
N GLY A 193 10.24 7.42 -3.47
CA GLY A 193 8.82 7.30 -3.75
C GLY A 193 7.96 8.47 -3.23
N CYS A 194 8.42 9.22 -2.23
CA CYS A 194 7.62 10.29 -1.64
C CYS A 194 7.77 11.64 -2.36
N SER A 195 6.92 12.61 -1.99
CA SER A 195 6.95 13.97 -2.55
C SER A 195 7.86 14.95 -1.80
N LYS A 196 8.51 14.53 -0.70
CA LYS A 196 9.31 15.42 0.15
C LYS A 196 10.70 15.69 -0.46
N LYS A 197 11.26 16.86 -0.16
CA LYS A 197 12.67 17.15 -0.43
C LYS A 197 13.56 16.40 0.58
N LEU A 198 14.80 16.08 0.18
CA LEU A 198 15.75 15.37 1.02
C LEU A 198 16.05 16.16 2.30
N SER A 199 16.58 17.36 2.14
CA SER A 199 16.84 18.35 3.19
C SER A 199 16.17 19.68 2.83
N LYS A 200 16.09 20.60 3.80
CA LYS A 200 15.79 22.00 3.49
C LYS A 200 16.93 22.56 2.64
N GLU A 201 16.58 23.12 1.49
CA GLU A 201 17.50 24.00 0.77
C GLU A 201 17.70 25.23 1.66
N SER A 202 18.95 25.48 2.08
CA SER A 202 19.33 26.77 2.65
C SER A 202 19.08 27.83 1.56
N LYS A 203 18.07 28.68 1.76
CA LYS A 203 17.89 29.88 0.94
C LYS A 203 18.91 30.93 1.30
#